data_AF-A6IIA9-F1
#
_entry.id   AF-A6IIA9-F1
#
_cell.length_a   1.000
_cell.length_b   1.000
_cell.length_c   1.000
_cell.angle_alpha   90.00
_cell.angle_beta   90.00
_cell.angle_gamma   90.00
#
_symmetry.space_group_name_H-M   'P 1'
#
loop_
_entity.id
_entity.type
_entity.pdbx_description
1 polymer ?
#
loop_
_entity_poly.entity_id
_entity_poly.type
_entity_poly.pdbx_seq_one_letter_code
_entity_poly.pdbx_strand_id
1 'polypeptide(L)' 'MLPPNAFQELANLATFLCSDYASWINGAVIRFDGGEEVFLSGEFNSLKKVTKEEWDVIEGLIRKTKGS' A
#
# COMPACT_ATOMS: atom_id res chain seq x y z
N MET A 1 1.43 -9.14 -18.25
CA MET A 1 0.67 -8.19 -19.08
C MET A 1 0.08 -7.16 -18.14
N LEU A 2 0.32 -5.87 -18.37
CA LEU A 2 -0.30 -4.81 -17.55
C LEU A 2 -1.83 -4.90 -17.67
N PRO A 3 -2.60 -4.51 -16.65
CA PRO A 3 -4.05 -4.51 -16.75
C PRO A 3 -4.47 -3.61 -17.93
N PRO A 4 -5.58 -3.93 -18.62
CA PRO A 4 -5.97 -3.28 -19.88
C PRO A 4 -6.02 -1.74 -19.81
N ASN A 5 -6.24 -1.19 -18.62
CA ASN A 5 -6.45 0.24 -18.40
C ASN A 5 -5.25 0.95 -17.73
N ALA A 6 -4.16 0.25 -17.40
CA ALA A 6 -3.02 0.84 -16.67
C ALA A 6 -2.47 2.12 -17.33
N PHE A 7 -2.39 2.10 -18.67
CA PHE A 7 -1.93 3.26 -19.43
C PHE A 7 -2.90 4.44 -19.33
N GLN A 8 -4.21 4.17 -19.34
CA GLN A 8 -5.24 5.21 -19.24
C GLN A 8 -5.27 5.84 -17.84
N GLU A 9 -5.09 5.04 -16.79
CA GLU A 9 -5.06 5.55 -15.42
C GLU A 9 -3.86 6.49 -15.18
N LEU A 10 -2.67 6.09 -15.65
CA LEU A 10 -1.49 6.95 -15.60
C LEU A 10 -1.64 8.20 -16.48
N ALA A 11 -2.21 8.06 -17.68
CA ALA A 11 -2.44 9.19 -18.59
C ALA A 11 -3.41 10.21 -17.99
N ASN A 12 -4.45 9.78 -17.28
CA ASN A 12 -5.36 10.68 -16.57
C ASN A 12 -4.66 11.44 -15.45
N LEU A 13 -3.84 10.76 -14.64
CA LEU A 13 -3.04 11.41 -13.59
C LEU A 13 -2.08 12.45 -14.18
N ALA A 14 -1.34 12.07 -15.23
CA ALA A 14 -0.42 12.99 -15.91
C ALA A 14 -1.14 14.19 -16.51
N THR A 15 -2.30 13.97 -17.15
CA THR A 15 -3.12 15.03 -17.74
C THR A 15 -3.58 16.01 -16.66
N PHE A 16 -4.03 15.53 -15.50
CA PHE A 16 -4.39 16.39 -14.38
C PHE A 16 -3.21 17.22 -13.89
N LEU A 17 -2.05 16.60 -13.65
CA LEU A 17 -0.86 17.28 -13.12
C LEU A 17 -0.26 18.31 -14.09
N CYS A 18 -0.41 18.10 -15.40
CA CYS A 18 0.03 19.05 -16.42
C CYS A 18 -0.99 20.14 -16.75
N SER A 19 -2.21 20.08 -16.17
CA SER A 19 -3.27 21.05 -16.44
C SER A 19 -3.25 22.24 -15.47
N ASP A 20 -3.93 23.33 -15.84
CA ASP A 20 -4.09 24.51 -14.98
C ASP A 20 -4.83 24.20 -13.66
N TYR A 21 -5.60 23.10 -13.60
CA TYR A 21 -6.22 22.61 -12.37
C TYR A 21 -5.21 22.22 -11.29
N ALA A 22 -3.98 21.89 -11.68
CA ALA A 22 -2.86 21.58 -10.80
C ALA A 22 -1.83 22.73 -10.71
N SER A 23 -2.18 23.95 -11.10
CA SER A 23 -1.26 25.11 -11.19
C SER A 23 -0.50 25.46 -9.90
N TRP A 24 -0.97 25.00 -8.74
CA TRP A 24 -0.32 25.19 -7.43
C TRP A 24 0.41 23.94 -6.91
N ILE A 25 0.37 22.81 -7.63
CA ILE A 25 1.13 21.61 -7.28
C ILE A 25 2.53 21.75 -7.88
N ASN A 26 3.52 22.07 -7.05
CA ASN A 26 4.92 22.21 -7.45
C ASN A 26 5.84 21.42 -6.52
N GLY A 27 6.87 20.77 -7.08
CA GLY A 27 7.86 19.98 -6.33
C GLY A 27 7.32 18.68 -5.71
N ALA A 28 6.09 18.28 -6.04
CA ALA A 28 5.47 17.07 -5.52
C ALA A 28 6.05 15.80 -6.19
N VAL A 29 6.18 14.73 -5.40
CA VAL A 29 6.47 13.38 -5.88
C VAL A 29 5.27 12.51 -5.55
N ILE A 30 4.60 12.00 -6.57
CA ILE A 30 3.36 11.22 -6.43
C ILE A 30 3.64 9.78 -6.84
N ARG A 31 3.52 8.85 -5.88
CA ARG A 31 3.61 7.41 -6.15
C ARG A 31 2.30 6.93 -6.79
N PHE A 32 2.43 6.22 -7.91
CA PHE A 32 1.34 5.62 -8.66
C PHE A 32 1.65 4.14 -8.91
N ASP A 33 1.60 3.34 -7.85
CA ASP A 33 2.12 1.97 -7.79
C ASP A 33 1.09 0.97 -7.22
N GLY A 34 -0.18 1.38 -7.05
CA GLY A 34 -1.20 0.54 -6.44
C GLY A 34 -0.94 0.18 -4.97
N GLY A 35 -0.07 0.92 -4.28
CA GLY A 35 0.33 0.65 -2.89
C GLY A 35 1.43 -0.40 -2.74
N GLU A 36 2.13 -0.74 -3.83
CA GLU A 36 3.23 -1.72 -3.82
C GLU A 36 4.35 -1.30 -2.86
N GLU A 37 4.83 -0.07 -2.94
CA GLU A 37 5.93 0.42 -2.09
C GLU A 37 5.60 0.26 -0.61
N VAL A 38 4.44 0.76 -0.18
CA VAL A 38 4.04 0.71 1.24
C VAL A 38 3.77 -0.72 1.69
N PHE A 39 3.34 -1.60 0.79
CA PHE A 39 3.18 -3.02 1.07
C PHE A 39 4.53 -3.70 1.28
N LEU A 40 5.51 -3.44 0.41
CA LEU A 40 6.84 -4.06 0.47
C LEU A 40 7.73 -3.48 1.59
N SER A 41 7.63 -2.18 1.87
CA SER A 41 8.48 -1.51 2.86
C SER A 41 8.05 -1.79 4.31
N GLY A 42 6.84 -2.27 4.54
CA GLY A 42 6.33 -2.55 5.88
C GLY A 42 6.78 -3.92 6.39
N GLU A 43 7.58 -3.92 7.46
CA GLU A 43 8.13 -5.12 8.10
C GLU A 43 7.09 -6.22 8.37
N PHE A 44 5.92 -5.83 8.89
CA PHE A 44 4.87 -6.75 9.31
C PHE A 44 3.78 -6.98 8.25
N ASN A 45 3.87 -6.38 7.06
CA ASN A 45 2.82 -6.52 6.04
C ASN A 45 2.69 -7.94 5.48
N SER A 46 3.76 -8.75 5.58
CA SER A 46 3.70 -10.18 5.27
C SER A 46 2.67 -10.93 6.13
N LEU A 47 2.37 -10.42 7.33
CA LEU A 47 1.35 -11.01 8.22
C LEU A 47 -0.07 -10.85 7.70
N LYS A 48 -0.31 -10.07 6.63
CA LYS A 48 -1.60 -10.02 5.93
C LYS A 48 -2.10 -11.41 5.48
N LYS A 49 -1.18 -12.35 5.25
CA LYS A 49 -1.52 -13.72 4.83
C LYS A 49 -1.93 -14.65 5.98
N VAL A 50 -1.67 -14.25 7.23
CA VAL A 50 -2.00 -15.04 8.42
C VAL A 50 -3.51 -15.08 8.58
N THR A 51 -4.07 -16.29 8.73
CA THR A 51 -5.52 -16.46 8.89
C THR A 51 -5.97 -16.05 10.28
N LYS A 52 -7.29 -15.90 10.46
CA LYS A 52 -7.85 -15.57 11.76
C LYS A 52 -7.51 -16.62 12.82
N GLU A 53 -7.59 -17.89 12.45
CA GLU A 53 -7.31 -19.01 13.36
C GLU A 53 -5.82 -19.05 13.76
N GLU A 54 -4.92 -18.75 12.83
CA GLU A 54 -3.48 -18.61 13.13
C GLU A 54 -3.22 -17.42 14.06
N TRP A 55 -3.95 -16.31 13.88
CA TRP A 55 -3.89 -15.17 14.79
C TRP A 55 -4.36 -15.50 16.21
N ASP A 56 -5.43 -16.28 16.37
CA ASP A 56 -5.91 -16.73 17.68
C ASP A 56 -4.83 -17.54 18.43
N VAL A 57 -4.05 -18.36 17.71
CA VAL A 57 -2.91 -19.11 18.28
C VAL A 57 -1.79 -18.15 18.70
N ILE A 58 -1.39 -17.22 17.83
CA ILE A 58 -0.35 -16.22 18.12
C ILE A 58 -0.73 -15.38 19.34
N GLU A 59 -1.97 -14.89 19.40
CA GLU A 59 -2.50 -14.12 20.53
C GLU A 59 -2.45 -14.94 21.83
N GLY A 60 -2.90 -16.20 21.78
CA GLY A 60 -2.87 -17.11 22.92
C GLY A 60 -1.46 -17.32 23.48
N LEU A 61 -0.45 -17.43 22.61
CA LEU A 61 0.96 -17.53 23.02
C LEU A 61 1.44 -16.23 23.67
N ILE A 62 1.21 -15.06 23.03
CA ILE A 62 1.62 -13.74 23.55
C ILE A 62 1.01 -13.50 24.95
N ARG A 63 -0.28 -13.81 25.14
CA ARG A 63 -0.97 -13.61 26.43
C ARG A 63 -0.42 -14.50 27.54
N LYS A 64 0.05 -15.72 27.22
CA LYS A 64 0.66 -16.66 28.17
C LYS A 64 2.07 -16.25 28.62
N THR A 65 2.76 -15.42 27.85
CA THR A 65 4.11 -14.92 28.17
C THR A 65 4.12 -13.87 29.31
N LYS A 66 2.97 -13.48 29.87
CA LYS A 66 2.97 -12.67 31.11
C LYS A 66 3.46 -13.51 32.30
N GLY A 67 4.77 -13.45 32.57
CA GLY A 67 5.38 -14.08 33.74
C GLY A 67 6.89 -14.36 33.69
N SER A 68 7.69 -13.55 32.97
CA SER A 68 9.17 -13.58 33.03
C SER A 68 9.74 -12.19 33.22
#